data_AF-A0A7V7CTB9-F1
#
_entry.id   AF-A0A7V7CTB9-F1
#
_cell.length_a   1.000
_cell.length_b   1.000
_cell.length_c   1.000
_cell.angle_alpha   90.00
_cell.angle_beta   90.00
_cell.angle_gamma   90.00
#
_symmetry.space_group_name_H-M   'P 1'
#
loop_
_entity.id
_entity.type
_entity.pdbx_description
1 polymer ?
#
loop_
_entity_poly.entity_id
_entity_poly.type
_entity_poly.pdbx_seq_one_letter_code
_entity_poly.pdbx_strand_id
1 'polypeptide(L)'
;MSRRWFIFFITSSNFFLSQFYRASNAVIANDLLVDLSLDTKGLGTISAAFFYAFALTQIPISILLDRIGPRRMMTGLSLLGIAGAFIFANAHSMGIGLLGRVFLGMGMACNLMGSLKLLTVWFKPATFATLAGAIFSIGTVGNMAATTPMVFLVHAVGWRYSFEIIAVVNILLVLALYVVVRDNPPGEPSTGPENTPQNEQGAFSGLLFLFRKKEYWIISVGSFVSYGIYAAFQTLWAGPYLTEVMGMSVMNAGHLIFLMNVGAILGSPVWGGLSDRFFKTRKWL
;
A
#
# COMPACT_ATOMS: atom_id res chain seq x y z
N MET A 1 -5.50 6.22 -25.58
CA MET A 1 -5.26 6.70 -24.20
C MET A 1 -3.79 7.10 -24.06
N SER A 2 -3.47 8.27 -23.50
CA SER A 2 -2.07 8.66 -23.28
C SER A 2 -1.39 7.68 -22.31
N ARG A 3 -0.13 7.28 -22.59
CA ARG A 3 0.69 6.34 -21.80
C ARG A 3 0.65 6.61 -20.28
N ARG A 4 0.54 7.88 -19.91
CA ARG A 4 0.40 8.38 -18.52
C ARG A 4 -0.75 7.72 -17.75
N TRP A 5 -1.90 7.54 -18.40
CA TRP A 5 -3.07 6.92 -17.77
C TRP A 5 -2.88 5.41 -17.59
N PHE A 6 -2.24 4.73 -18.54
CA PHE A 6 -1.89 3.31 -18.36
C PHE A 6 -0.94 3.11 -17.18
N ILE A 7 0.07 3.99 -17.02
CA ILE A 7 0.95 3.98 -15.85
C ILE A 7 0.12 4.12 -14.58
N PHE A 8 -0.76 5.13 -14.50
CA PHE A 8 -1.64 5.35 -13.35
C PHE A 8 -2.47 4.11 -13.01
N PHE A 9 -3.16 3.51 -13.98
CA PHE A 9 -4.01 2.34 -13.74
C PHE A 9 -3.20 1.13 -13.25
N ILE A 10 -2.05 0.86 -13.85
CA ILE A 10 -1.20 -0.29 -13.48
C ILE A 10 -0.63 -0.10 -12.07
N THR A 11 -0.08 1.07 -11.76
CA THR A 11 0.53 1.34 -10.46
C THR A 11 -0.53 1.37 -9.35
N SER A 12 -1.71 1.93 -9.63
CA SER A 12 -2.85 1.88 -8.72
C SER A 12 -3.36 0.45 -8.49
N SER A 13 -3.35 -0.40 -9.52
CA SER A 13 -3.74 -1.82 -9.39
C SER A 13 -2.72 -2.62 -8.56
N ASN A 14 -1.42 -2.31 -8.67
CA ASN A 14 -0.40 -2.89 -7.79
C ASN A 14 -0.61 -2.44 -6.33
N PHE A 15 -0.96 -1.17 -6.10
CA PHE A 15 -1.28 -0.68 -4.76
C PHE A 15 -2.57 -1.29 -4.20
N PHE A 16 -3.58 -1.51 -5.05
CA PHE A 16 -4.78 -2.28 -4.70
C PHE A 16 -4.40 -3.66 -4.15
N LEU A 17 -3.55 -4.42 -4.87
CA LEU A 17 -3.12 -5.74 -4.42
C LEU A 17 -2.29 -5.68 -3.13
N SER A 18 -1.45 -4.65 -2.98
CA SER A 18 -0.71 -4.41 -1.73
C SER A 18 -1.65 -4.29 -0.53
N GLN A 19 -2.73 -3.52 -0.65
CA GLN A 19 -3.74 -3.40 0.41
C GLN A 19 -4.57 -4.67 0.56
N PHE A 20 -4.83 -5.39 -0.53
CA PHE A 20 -5.53 -6.66 -0.51
C PHE A 20 -4.77 -7.69 0.35
N TYR A 21 -3.47 -7.90 0.08
CA TYR A 21 -2.64 -8.83 0.86
C TYR A 21 -2.58 -8.46 2.34
N ARG A 22 -2.54 -7.16 2.66
CA ARG A 22 -2.54 -6.65 4.03
C ARG A 22 -3.80 -7.06 4.80
N ALA A 23 -4.97 -6.89 4.20
CA ALA A 23 -6.26 -7.13 4.86
C ALA A 23 -6.71 -8.61 4.81
N SER A 24 -6.28 -9.36 3.80
CA SER A 24 -6.68 -10.77 3.58
C SER A 24 -6.35 -11.69 4.76
N ASN A 25 -5.33 -11.36 5.58
CA ASN A 25 -4.94 -12.15 6.74
C ASN A 25 -6.07 -12.30 7.77
N ALA A 26 -6.91 -11.27 7.94
CA ALA A 26 -8.00 -11.32 8.90
C ALA A 26 -9.05 -12.37 8.52
N VAL A 27 -9.29 -12.57 7.22
CA VAL A 27 -10.26 -13.54 6.70
C VAL A 27 -9.82 -14.97 6.96
N ILE A 28 -8.51 -15.25 6.81
CA ILE A 28 -7.96 -16.60 6.93
C ILE A 28 -7.39 -16.91 8.32
N ALA A 29 -7.65 -16.06 9.31
CA ALA A 29 -7.05 -16.16 10.64
C ALA A 29 -7.33 -17.50 11.32
N ASN A 30 -8.58 -17.99 11.22
CA ASN A 30 -8.97 -19.28 11.78
C ASN A 30 -8.33 -20.46 11.02
N ASP A 31 -8.23 -20.37 9.70
CA ASP A 31 -7.56 -21.39 8.88
C ASP A 31 -6.09 -21.52 9.28
N LEU A 32 -5.41 -20.40 9.53
CA LEU A 32 -4.01 -20.40 9.97
C LEU A 32 -3.84 -21.03 11.35
N LEU A 33 -4.77 -20.84 12.29
CA LEU A 33 -4.70 -21.48 13.62
C LEU A 33 -4.75 -23.00 13.49
N VAL A 34 -5.62 -23.52 12.64
CA VAL A 34 -5.78 -24.97 12.43
C VAL A 34 -4.64 -25.54 11.60
N ASP A 35 -4.41 -25.02 10.40
CA ASP A 35 -3.51 -25.63 9.41
C ASP A 35 -2.03 -25.49 9.75
N LEU A 36 -1.65 -24.43 10.46
CA LEU A 36 -0.26 -24.21 10.90
C LEU A 36 -0.09 -24.56 12.38
N SER A 37 -1.15 -25.09 13.03
CA SER A 37 -1.16 -25.44 14.46
C SER A 37 -0.67 -24.28 15.34
N LEU A 38 -1.17 -23.08 15.06
CA LEU A 38 -0.75 -21.86 15.76
C LEU A 38 -1.64 -21.61 16.98
N ASP A 39 -1.04 -21.01 18.01
CA ASP A 39 -1.78 -20.34 19.07
C ASP A 39 -2.05 -18.87 18.71
N THR A 40 -2.82 -18.17 19.54
CA THR A 40 -3.15 -16.75 19.34
C THR A 40 -1.90 -15.87 19.24
N LYS A 41 -0.83 -16.23 19.96
CA LYS A 41 0.47 -15.54 19.91
C LYS A 41 1.16 -15.75 18.56
N GLY A 42 1.16 -16.96 18.04
CA GLY A 42 1.68 -17.31 16.73
C GLY A 42 0.95 -16.59 15.60
N LEU A 43 -0.39 -16.54 15.65
CA LEU A 43 -1.19 -15.77 14.70
C LEU A 43 -0.85 -14.28 14.74
N GLY A 44 -0.73 -13.70 15.94
CA GLY A 44 -0.30 -12.32 16.11
C GLY A 44 1.09 -12.06 15.53
N THR A 45 2.03 -13.00 15.72
CA THR A 45 3.39 -12.91 15.21
C THR A 45 3.44 -12.96 13.68
N ILE A 46 2.71 -13.88 13.04
CA ILE A 46 2.60 -13.97 11.58
C ILE A 46 1.99 -12.70 10.99
N SER A 47 0.94 -12.18 11.63
CA SER A 47 0.27 -10.95 11.22
C SER A 47 1.21 -9.74 11.31
N ALA A 48 1.97 -9.65 12.40
CA ALA A 48 2.91 -8.56 12.64
C ALA A 48 4.15 -8.63 11.74
N ALA A 49 4.61 -9.82 11.37
CA ALA A 49 5.78 -10.01 10.51
C ALA A 49 5.67 -9.27 9.18
N PHE A 50 4.48 -9.27 8.57
CA PHE A 50 4.20 -8.47 7.37
C PHE A 50 4.43 -6.97 7.62
N PHE A 51 3.89 -6.43 8.72
CA PHE A 51 3.98 -5.01 9.04
C PHE A 51 5.39 -4.57 9.43
N TYR A 52 6.10 -5.37 10.23
CA TYR A 52 7.49 -5.07 10.59
C TYR A 52 8.40 -5.10 9.37
N ALA A 53 8.27 -6.13 8.52
CA ALA A 53 9.04 -6.20 7.29
C ALA A 53 8.73 -5.03 6.35
N PHE A 54 7.44 -4.69 6.19
CA PHE A 54 7.01 -3.53 5.43
C PHE A 54 7.63 -2.24 5.96
N ALA A 55 7.56 -2.00 7.27
CA ALA A 55 8.09 -0.79 7.91
C ALA A 55 9.61 -0.68 7.79
N LEU A 56 10.36 -1.76 8.05
CA LEU A 56 11.81 -1.79 7.90
C LEU A 56 12.23 -1.53 6.45
N THR A 57 11.45 -2.00 5.47
CA THR A 57 11.74 -1.80 4.05
C THR A 57 11.47 -0.37 3.58
N GLN A 58 10.64 0.41 4.28
CA GLN A 58 10.40 1.82 3.92
C GLN A 58 11.66 2.68 3.97
N ILE A 59 12.57 2.42 4.92
CA ILE A 59 13.82 3.18 5.05
C ILE A 59 14.73 2.99 3.82
N PRO A 60 15.09 1.75 3.41
CA PRO A 60 15.81 1.52 2.16
C PRO A 60 15.09 2.07 0.93
N ILE A 61 13.76 1.88 0.83
CA ILE A 61 12.99 2.37 -0.32
C ILE A 61 13.11 3.88 -0.45
N SER A 62 13.01 4.63 0.65
CA SER A 62 13.10 6.10 0.62
C SER A 62 14.40 6.61 0.00
N ILE A 63 15.49 5.85 0.11
CA ILE A 63 16.82 6.20 -0.43
C ILE A 63 17.01 5.64 -1.84
N LEU A 64 16.61 4.39 -2.06
CA LEU A 64 16.87 3.65 -3.30
C LEU A 64 15.88 3.97 -4.41
N LEU A 65 14.65 4.39 -4.08
CA LEU A 65 13.62 4.69 -5.06
C LEU A 65 14.05 5.80 -6.02
N ASP A 66 14.71 6.83 -5.49
CA ASP A 66 15.22 7.95 -6.28
C ASP A 66 16.47 7.58 -7.10
N ARG A 67 17.25 6.58 -6.65
CA ARG A 67 18.49 6.15 -7.34
C ARG A 67 18.25 5.09 -8.42
N ILE A 68 17.47 4.06 -8.09
CA ILE A 68 17.22 2.89 -8.96
C ILE A 68 16.08 3.18 -9.94
N GLY A 69 15.19 4.12 -9.59
CA GLY A 69 14.00 4.46 -10.34
C GLY A 69 12.79 3.63 -9.93
N PRO A 70 11.57 4.22 -9.99
CA PRO A 70 10.35 3.60 -9.51
C PRO A 70 9.99 2.30 -10.25
N ARG A 71 10.20 2.20 -11.56
CA ARG A 71 9.86 1.00 -12.35
C ARG A 71 10.62 -0.22 -11.85
N ARG A 72 11.95 -0.11 -11.74
CA ARG A 72 12.82 -1.23 -11.34
C ARG A 72 12.58 -1.61 -9.89
N MET A 73 12.46 -0.63 -9.00
CA MET A 73 12.24 -0.87 -7.58
C MET A 73 10.89 -1.54 -7.30
N MET A 74 9.80 -1.02 -7.89
CA MET A 74 8.46 -1.60 -7.75
C MET A 74 8.41 -3.03 -8.32
N THR A 75 9.05 -3.27 -9.48
CA THR A 75 9.09 -4.61 -10.08
C THR A 75 9.84 -5.58 -9.17
N GLY A 76 11.07 -5.25 -8.76
CA GLY A 76 11.92 -6.15 -7.97
C GLY A 76 11.31 -6.51 -6.61
N LEU A 77 10.77 -5.52 -5.91
CA LEU A 77 10.07 -5.76 -4.65
C LEU A 77 8.77 -6.53 -4.86
N SER A 78 7.96 -6.19 -5.86
CA SER A 78 6.72 -6.94 -6.09
C SER A 78 6.98 -8.41 -6.45
N LEU A 79 8.08 -8.72 -7.17
CA LEU A 79 8.52 -10.10 -7.40
C LEU A 79 8.91 -10.81 -6.09
N LEU A 80 9.60 -10.12 -5.18
CA LEU A 80 9.88 -10.66 -3.83
C LEU A 80 8.58 -10.93 -3.07
N GLY A 81 7.59 -10.03 -3.18
CA GLY A 81 6.27 -10.21 -2.58
C GLY A 81 5.50 -11.40 -3.17
N ILE A 82 5.59 -11.60 -4.49
CA ILE A 82 5.01 -12.77 -5.18
C ILE A 82 5.65 -14.06 -4.67
N ALA A 83 6.98 -14.11 -4.56
CA ALA A 83 7.66 -15.25 -3.96
C ALA A 83 7.19 -15.50 -2.52
N GLY A 84 7.04 -14.42 -1.73
CA GLY A 84 6.45 -14.49 -0.40
C GLY A 84 5.04 -15.05 -0.37
N ALA A 85 4.19 -14.69 -1.35
CA ALA A 85 2.83 -15.20 -1.46
C ALA A 85 2.80 -16.71 -1.69
N PHE A 86 3.65 -17.23 -2.59
CA PHE A 86 3.76 -18.68 -2.83
C PHE A 86 4.34 -19.43 -1.64
N ILE A 87 5.38 -18.88 -0.99
CA ILE A 87 5.95 -19.44 0.24
C ILE A 87 4.89 -19.50 1.34
N PHE A 88 4.09 -18.44 1.50
CA PHE A 88 3.04 -18.37 2.50
C PHE A 88 1.89 -19.35 2.21
N ALA A 89 1.46 -19.45 0.95
CA ALA A 89 0.43 -20.38 0.53
C ALA A 89 0.84 -21.85 0.75
N ASN A 90 2.12 -22.17 0.56
CA ASN A 90 2.66 -23.51 0.73
C ASN A 90 3.28 -23.75 2.12
N ALA A 91 2.92 -22.92 3.10
CA ALA A 91 3.44 -23.06 4.46
C ALA A 91 2.77 -24.24 5.20
N HIS A 92 3.61 -25.10 5.77
CA HIS A 92 3.23 -26.20 6.67
C HIS A 92 3.76 -26.01 8.10
N SER A 93 4.45 -24.89 8.36
CA SER A 93 4.97 -24.55 9.69
C SER A 93 4.99 -23.04 9.89
N MET A 94 4.98 -22.62 11.16
CA MET A 94 5.06 -21.20 11.53
C MET A 94 6.28 -20.51 10.91
N GLY A 95 7.44 -21.17 10.85
CA GLY A 95 8.68 -20.59 10.30
C GLY A 95 8.55 -20.23 8.82
N ILE A 96 7.97 -21.13 8.01
CA ILE A 96 7.74 -20.89 6.58
C ILE A 96 6.66 -19.82 6.39
N GLY A 97 5.59 -19.86 7.18
CA GLY A 97 4.54 -18.84 7.15
C GLY A 97 5.07 -17.44 7.49
N LEU A 98 5.95 -17.35 8.48
CA LEU A 98 6.61 -16.09 8.87
C LEU A 98 7.52 -15.58 7.75
N LEU A 99 8.33 -16.44 7.13
CA LEU A 99 9.17 -16.08 6.00
C LEU A 99 8.34 -15.53 4.82
N GLY A 100 7.25 -16.22 4.47
CA GLY A 100 6.33 -15.78 3.43
C GLY A 100 5.72 -14.40 3.72
N ARG A 101 5.32 -14.16 4.99
CA ARG A 101 4.81 -12.85 5.43
C ARG A 101 5.85 -11.74 5.39
N VAL A 102 7.09 -12.03 5.76
CA VAL A 102 8.20 -11.07 5.65
C VAL A 102 8.39 -10.67 4.19
N PHE A 103 8.46 -11.64 3.28
CA PHE A 103 8.66 -11.36 1.85
C PHE A 103 7.48 -10.59 1.24
N LEU A 104 6.24 -10.95 1.61
CA LEU A 104 5.04 -10.18 1.26
C LEU A 104 5.15 -8.73 1.75
N GLY A 105 5.53 -8.53 3.02
CA GLY A 105 5.67 -7.20 3.61
C GLY A 105 6.72 -6.34 2.90
N MET A 106 7.91 -6.91 2.66
CA MET A 106 8.97 -6.25 1.89
C MET A 106 8.51 -5.91 0.47
N GLY A 107 7.85 -6.86 -0.19
CA GLY A 107 7.49 -6.72 -1.59
C GLY A 107 6.41 -5.68 -1.87
N MET A 108 5.45 -5.55 -0.95
CA MET A 108 4.36 -4.59 -1.08
C MET A 108 4.75 -3.15 -0.66
N ALA A 109 5.92 -2.95 -0.05
CA ALA A 109 6.32 -1.68 0.56
C ALA A 109 6.48 -0.52 -0.44
N CYS A 110 6.87 -0.79 -1.68
CA CYS A 110 7.14 0.24 -2.69
C CYS A 110 5.91 0.66 -3.50
N ASN A 111 4.78 -0.05 -3.39
CA ASN A 111 3.68 0.14 -4.32
C ASN A 111 2.98 1.50 -4.18
N LEU A 112 2.92 2.08 -2.98
CA LEU A 112 2.42 3.44 -2.81
C LEU A 112 3.46 4.49 -3.24
N MET A 113 4.65 4.45 -2.64
CA MET A 113 5.68 5.48 -2.85
C MET A 113 6.17 5.54 -4.30
N GLY A 114 6.34 4.37 -4.94
CA GLY A 114 6.69 4.30 -6.36
C GLY A 114 5.60 4.87 -7.26
N SER A 115 4.32 4.64 -6.92
CA SER A 115 3.19 5.25 -7.64
C SER A 115 3.18 6.77 -7.50
N LEU A 116 3.37 7.29 -6.29
CA LEU A 116 3.44 8.73 -6.03
C LEU A 116 4.63 9.38 -6.77
N LYS A 117 5.79 8.73 -6.79
CA LYS A 117 6.95 9.19 -7.56
C LYS A 117 6.63 9.25 -9.05
N LEU A 118 6.02 8.22 -9.61
CA LEU A 118 5.60 8.21 -11.02
C LEU A 118 4.58 9.31 -11.33
N LEU A 119 3.67 9.62 -10.41
CA LEU A 119 2.75 10.75 -10.55
C LEU A 119 3.49 12.09 -10.68
N THR A 120 4.52 12.33 -9.86
CA THR A 120 5.30 13.58 -9.94
C THR A 120 6.04 13.76 -11.26
N VAL A 121 6.38 12.66 -11.95
CA VAL A 121 7.14 12.69 -13.21
C VAL A 121 6.21 12.75 -14.42
N TRP A 122 5.11 11.99 -14.42
CA TRP A 122 4.26 11.81 -15.59
C TRP A 122 3.06 12.76 -15.65
N PHE A 123 2.65 13.33 -14.53
CA PHE A 123 1.49 14.22 -14.44
C PHE A 123 1.89 15.64 -14.04
N LYS A 124 1.01 16.59 -14.35
CA LYS A 124 1.23 17.98 -13.97
C LYS A 124 1.10 18.11 -12.44
N PRO A 125 1.92 18.94 -11.78
CA PRO A 125 1.81 19.19 -10.34
C PRO A 125 0.40 19.61 -9.91
N ALA A 126 -0.33 20.34 -10.77
CA ALA A 126 -1.70 20.79 -10.53
C ALA A 126 -2.76 19.66 -10.44
N THR A 127 -2.39 18.42 -10.72
CA THR A 127 -3.28 17.25 -10.59
C THR A 127 -2.78 16.25 -9.56
N PHE A 128 -1.68 16.56 -8.87
CA PHE A 128 -0.99 15.60 -8.01
C PHE A 128 -1.85 15.19 -6.81
N ALA A 129 -2.43 16.15 -6.07
CA ALA A 129 -3.19 15.81 -4.87
C ALA A 129 -4.45 15.01 -5.21
N THR A 130 -5.14 15.37 -6.29
CA THR A 130 -6.31 14.64 -6.80
C THR A 130 -5.94 13.19 -7.17
N LEU A 131 -4.87 12.99 -7.94
CA LEU A 131 -4.45 11.66 -8.39
C LEU A 131 -3.90 10.82 -7.23
N ALA A 132 -3.11 11.41 -6.33
CA ALA A 132 -2.65 10.74 -5.12
C ALA A 132 -3.84 10.29 -4.26
N GLY A 133 -4.84 11.16 -4.08
CA GLY A 133 -6.09 10.83 -3.41
C GLY A 133 -6.82 9.66 -4.09
N ALA A 134 -6.88 9.64 -5.42
CA ALA A 134 -7.47 8.53 -6.17
C ALA A 134 -6.71 7.21 -5.98
N ILE A 135 -5.36 7.23 -5.92
CA ILE A 135 -4.55 6.03 -5.60
C ILE A 135 -4.90 5.52 -4.19
N PHE A 136 -4.99 6.42 -3.20
CA PHE A 136 -5.41 6.05 -1.86
C PHE A 136 -6.80 5.40 -1.85
N SER A 137 -7.77 5.98 -2.57
CA SER A 137 -9.10 5.41 -2.72
C SER A 137 -9.07 4.01 -3.31
N ILE A 138 -8.29 3.79 -4.37
CA ILE A 138 -8.12 2.46 -4.99
C ILE A 138 -7.52 1.47 -3.98
N GLY A 139 -6.56 1.91 -3.17
CA GLY A 139 -6.03 1.10 -2.06
C GLY A 139 -7.09 0.72 -1.03
N THR A 140 -7.97 1.65 -0.63
CA THR A 140 -9.10 1.37 0.27
C THR A 140 -10.06 0.35 -0.33
N VAL A 141 -10.36 0.45 -1.63
CA VAL A 141 -11.15 -0.57 -2.34
C VAL A 141 -10.44 -1.94 -2.30
N GLY A 142 -9.11 -1.98 -2.45
CA GLY A 142 -8.32 -3.21 -2.31
C GLY A 142 -8.43 -3.84 -0.92
N ASN A 143 -8.41 -3.03 0.13
CA ASN A 143 -8.63 -3.48 1.49
C ASN A 143 -10.04 -4.09 1.66
N MET A 144 -11.08 -3.41 1.17
CA MET A 144 -12.46 -3.91 1.21
C MET A 144 -12.62 -5.20 0.40
N ALA A 145 -11.98 -5.30 -0.77
CA ALA A 145 -12.03 -6.48 -1.61
C ALA A 145 -11.40 -7.71 -0.94
N ALA A 146 -10.47 -7.51 0.00
CA ALA A 146 -9.88 -8.59 0.78
C ALA A 146 -10.76 -9.10 1.94
N THR A 147 -11.98 -8.59 2.08
CA THR A 147 -12.97 -9.08 3.05
C THR A 147 -13.94 -10.07 2.40
N THR A 148 -15.17 -9.67 2.10
CA THR A 148 -16.23 -10.54 1.57
C THR A 148 -15.82 -11.30 0.29
N PRO A 149 -15.20 -10.68 -0.74
CA PRO A 149 -14.75 -11.43 -1.92
C PRO A 149 -13.69 -12.48 -1.59
N MET A 150 -12.77 -12.18 -0.66
CA MET A 150 -11.78 -13.15 -0.19
C MET A 150 -12.45 -14.32 0.54
N VAL A 151 -13.48 -14.08 1.36
CA VAL A 151 -14.24 -15.15 2.03
C VAL A 151 -14.84 -16.11 1.01
N PHE A 152 -15.47 -15.58 -0.05
CA PHE A 152 -16.02 -16.42 -1.13
C PHE A 152 -14.94 -17.23 -1.84
N LEU A 153 -13.79 -16.63 -2.12
CA LEU A 153 -12.68 -17.32 -2.77
C LEU A 153 -12.11 -18.43 -1.86
N VAL A 154 -11.89 -18.14 -0.58
CA VAL A 154 -11.40 -19.10 0.42
C VAL A 154 -12.40 -20.24 0.61
N HIS A 155 -13.70 -19.97 0.63
CA HIS A 155 -14.71 -21.02 0.73
C HIS A 155 -14.76 -21.91 -0.52
N ALA A 156 -14.50 -21.36 -1.71
CA ALA A 156 -14.56 -22.09 -2.96
C ALA A 156 -13.34 -22.98 -3.21
N VAL A 157 -12.13 -22.48 -2.91
CA VAL A 157 -10.88 -23.16 -3.25
C VAL A 157 -9.90 -23.33 -2.08
N GLY A 158 -10.23 -22.85 -0.89
CA GLY A 158 -9.32 -22.83 0.26
C GLY A 158 -8.34 -21.65 0.26
N TRP A 159 -7.77 -21.34 1.42
CA TRP A 159 -6.92 -20.17 1.59
C TRP A 159 -5.58 -20.26 0.85
N ARG A 160 -5.00 -21.47 0.75
CA ARG A 160 -3.73 -21.69 0.04
C ARG A 160 -3.86 -21.33 -1.44
N TYR A 161 -4.79 -21.99 -2.14
CA TYR A 161 -5.07 -21.72 -3.55
C TYR A 161 -5.56 -20.28 -3.78
N SER A 162 -6.29 -19.68 -2.82
CA SER A 162 -6.66 -18.26 -2.91
C SER A 162 -5.43 -17.37 -3.01
N PHE A 163 -4.43 -17.56 -2.14
CA PHE A 163 -3.17 -16.80 -2.19
C PHE A 163 -2.38 -17.05 -3.46
N GLU A 164 -2.36 -18.28 -3.99
CA GLU A 164 -1.70 -18.61 -5.26
C GLU A 164 -2.38 -17.91 -6.45
N ILE A 165 -3.70 -17.92 -6.51
CA ILE A 165 -4.47 -17.21 -7.55
C ILE A 165 -4.15 -15.72 -7.51
N ILE A 166 -4.15 -15.11 -6.32
CA ILE A 166 -3.81 -13.68 -6.17
C ILE A 166 -2.34 -13.43 -6.54
N ALA A 167 -1.44 -14.37 -6.25
CA ALA A 167 -0.03 -14.28 -6.66
C ALA A 167 0.13 -14.32 -8.18
N VAL A 168 -0.63 -15.16 -8.88
CA VAL A 168 -0.66 -15.22 -10.35
C VAL A 168 -1.20 -13.91 -10.93
N VAL A 169 -2.29 -13.36 -10.39
CA VAL A 169 -2.79 -12.03 -10.80
C VAL A 169 -1.73 -10.95 -10.58
N ASN A 170 -1.00 -11.02 -9.46
CA ASN A 170 0.08 -10.10 -9.17
C ASN A 170 1.24 -10.23 -10.18
N ILE A 171 1.61 -11.44 -10.60
CA ILE A 171 2.61 -11.65 -11.67
C ILE A 171 2.20 -10.91 -12.95
N LEU A 172 0.95 -11.03 -13.37
CA LEU A 172 0.44 -10.37 -14.57
C LEU A 172 0.53 -8.84 -14.45
N LEU A 173 0.19 -8.30 -13.28
CA LEU A 173 0.29 -6.86 -13.00
C LEU A 173 1.73 -6.37 -12.94
N VAL A 174 2.66 -7.15 -12.38
CA VAL A 174 4.09 -6.83 -12.33
C VAL A 174 4.70 -6.90 -13.72
N LEU A 175 4.32 -7.88 -14.55
CA LEU A 175 4.72 -7.96 -15.95
C LEU A 175 4.23 -6.73 -16.73
N ALA A 176 2.95 -6.37 -16.56
CA ALA A 176 2.38 -5.17 -17.17
C ALA A 176 3.09 -3.90 -16.70
N LEU A 177 3.40 -3.79 -15.41
CA LEU A 177 4.19 -2.70 -14.83
C LEU A 177 5.55 -2.62 -15.50
N TYR A 178 6.26 -3.74 -15.57
CA TYR A 178 7.60 -3.77 -16.15
C TYR A 178 7.58 -3.40 -17.63
N VAL A 179 6.62 -3.85 -18.42
CA VAL A 179 6.57 -3.57 -19.88
C VAL A 179 6.14 -2.13 -20.17
N VAL A 180 5.08 -1.65 -19.50
CA VAL A 180 4.41 -0.39 -19.85
C VAL A 180 5.08 0.82 -19.18
N VAL A 181 5.39 0.70 -17.88
CA VAL A 181 5.91 1.81 -17.08
C VAL A 181 7.33 2.15 -17.54
N ARG A 182 7.62 3.45 -17.60
CA ARG A 182 8.96 3.98 -17.83
C ARG A 182 9.21 5.05 -16.78
N ASP A 183 10.46 5.16 -16.36
CA ASP A 183 10.83 6.09 -15.29
C ASP A 183 10.72 7.55 -15.75
N ASN A 184 10.95 7.83 -17.04
CA ASN A 184 10.86 9.18 -17.62
C ASN A 184 9.97 9.20 -18.89
N PRO A 185 9.30 10.34 -19.19
CA PRO A 185 8.61 10.54 -20.45
C PRO A 185 9.55 10.49 -21.66
N PRO A 186 9.10 10.04 -22.85
CA PRO A 186 9.93 10.03 -24.05
C PRO A 186 10.32 11.47 -24.44
N GLY A 187 11.62 11.73 -24.60
CA GLY A 187 12.13 13.02 -25.10
C GLY A 187 12.47 14.05 -24.02
N GLU A 188 12.19 13.78 -22.75
CA GLU A 188 12.75 14.57 -21.64
C GLU A 188 14.06 13.92 -21.18
N PRO A 189 15.13 14.70 -20.92
CA PRO A 189 16.38 14.15 -20.41
C PRO A 189 16.08 13.34 -19.16
N SER A 190 16.69 12.16 -19.05
CA SER A 190 16.59 11.34 -17.85
C SER A 190 16.82 12.21 -16.63
N THR A 191 15.79 12.39 -15.81
CA THR A 191 15.93 12.88 -14.42
C THR A 191 16.51 11.79 -13.51
N GLY A 192 17.07 10.74 -14.12
CA GLY A 192 17.92 9.76 -13.48
C GLY A 192 19.35 10.30 -13.28
N PRO A 193 20.15 9.60 -12.46
CA PRO A 193 21.38 10.11 -11.85
C PRO A 193 22.53 10.49 -12.82
N GLU A 194 22.34 10.43 -14.13
CA GLU A 194 23.35 10.81 -15.12
C GLU A 194 23.49 12.34 -15.31
N ASN A 195 22.50 13.14 -14.90
CA ASN A 195 22.52 14.61 -15.10
C ASN A 195 22.50 15.44 -13.80
N THR A 196 22.51 14.81 -12.63
CA THR A 196 22.65 15.50 -11.35
C THR A 196 24.04 15.17 -10.81
N PRO A 197 24.88 16.16 -10.43
CA PRO A 197 26.21 15.87 -9.91
C PRO A 197 26.12 14.81 -8.81
N GLN A 198 26.86 13.73 -8.98
CA GLN A 198 27.01 12.65 -8.01
C GLN A 198 27.43 13.23 -6.67
N ASN A 199 26.46 13.50 -5.80
CA ASN A 199 26.72 13.70 -4.39
C ASN A 199 26.42 12.38 -3.71
N GLU A 200 27.40 11.49 -3.71
CA GLU A 200 27.35 10.21 -2.98
C GLU A 200 27.07 10.42 -1.47
N GLN A 201 27.27 11.65 -0.97
CA GLN A 201 26.94 12.12 0.38
C GLN A 201 25.45 12.51 0.60
N GLY A 202 24.57 12.43 -0.42
CA GLY A 202 23.33 13.22 -0.50
C GLY A 202 21.99 12.64 0.01
N ALA A 203 21.80 11.32 0.12
CA ALA A 203 20.46 10.77 0.42
C ALA A 203 20.16 10.74 1.93
N PHE A 204 21.12 10.25 2.73
CA PHE A 204 21.00 10.26 4.18
C PHE A 204 21.10 11.68 4.75
N SER A 205 21.90 12.55 4.11
CA SER A 205 21.97 13.97 4.44
C SER A 205 20.68 14.72 4.06
N GLY A 206 20.03 14.37 2.96
CA GLY A 206 18.70 14.88 2.61
C GLY A 206 17.62 14.47 3.61
N LEU A 207 17.63 13.22 4.07
CA LEU A 207 16.75 12.75 5.15
C LEU A 207 17.03 13.51 6.46
N LEU A 208 18.31 13.64 6.84
CA LEU A 208 18.72 14.37 8.03
C LEU A 208 18.38 15.87 7.95
N PHE A 209 18.42 16.45 6.75
CA PHE A 209 18.00 17.82 6.50
C PHE A 209 16.50 18.00 6.74
N LEU A 210 15.66 17.06 6.27
CA LEU A 210 14.21 17.08 6.54
C LEU A 210 13.92 17.00 8.05
N PHE A 211 14.63 16.13 8.78
CA PHE A 211 14.49 16.03 10.24
C PHE A 211 14.86 17.30 11.01
N ARG A 212 15.66 18.21 10.40
CA ARG A 212 15.98 19.52 10.98
C ARG A 212 14.91 20.59 10.72
N LYS A 213 13.94 20.35 9.84
CA LYS A 213 12.89 21.32 9.50
C LYS A 213 11.70 21.19 10.43
N LYS A 214 11.26 22.30 11.02
CA LYS A 214 10.10 22.34 11.92
C LYS A 214 8.81 21.97 11.18
N GLU A 215 8.69 22.41 9.93
CA GLU A 215 7.55 22.15 9.07
C GLU A 215 7.33 20.66 8.84
N TYR A 216 8.42 19.90 8.67
CA TYR A 216 8.37 18.45 8.53
C TYR A 216 7.73 17.79 9.76
N TRP A 217 8.15 18.20 10.97
CA TRP A 217 7.58 17.66 12.20
C TRP A 217 6.12 18.05 12.42
N ILE A 218 5.74 19.29 12.10
CA ILE A 218 4.32 19.71 12.19
C ILE A 218 3.44 18.86 11.27
N ILE A 219 3.87 18.66 10.01
CA ILE A 219 3.12 17.84 9.04
C ILE A 219 3.12 16.37 9.46
N SER A 220 4.25 15.85 9.94
CA SER A 220 4.39 14.44 10.34
C SER A 220 3.54 14.12 11.57
N VAL A 221 3.59 14.95 12.61
CA VAL A 221 2.78 14.78 13.83
C VAL A 221 1.31 14.97 13.50
N GLY A 222 0.95 15.98 12.71
CA GLY A 222 -0.43 16.18 12.26
C GLY A 222 -0.95 14.97 11.50
N SER A 223 -0.18 14.45 10.55
CA SER A 223 -0.54 13.26 9.78
C SER A 223 -0.64 12.02 10.66
N PHE A 224 0.31 11.83 11.58
CA PHE A 224 0.32 10.71 12.52
C PHE A 224 -0.92 10.71 13.41
N VAL A 225 -1.29 11.87 13.98
CA VAL A 225 -2.46 11.98 14.85
C VAL A 225 -3.75 11.80 14.05
N SER A 226 -3.93 12.54 12.95
CA SER A 226 -5.15 12.48 12.15
C SER A 226 -5.38 11.09 11.54
N TYR A 227 -4.38 10.52 10.88
CA TYR A 227 -4.50 9.20 10.28
C TYR A 227 -4.51 8.09 11.34
N GLY A 228 -3.70 8.22 12.40
CA GLY A 228 -3.64 7.25 13.48
C GLY A 228 -4.96 7.10 14.21
N ILE A 229 -5.62 8.21 14.58
CA ILE A 229 -6.95 8.18 15.19
C ILE A 229 -7.97 7.55 14.24
N TYR A 230 -7.98 7.99 12.96
CA TYR A 230 -8.89 7.45 11.97
C TYR A 230 -8.71 5.93 11.80
N ALA A 231 -7.47 5.47 11.59
CA ALA A 231 -7.15 4.07 11.38
C ALA A 231 -7.50 3.24 12.62
N ALA A 232 -7.09 3.67 13.82
CA ALA A 232 -7.37 2.96 15.07
C ALA A 232 -8.88 2.84 15.31
N PHE A 233 -9.62 3.93 15.11
CA PHE A 233 -11.07 3.90 15.26
C PHE A 233 -11.71 2.98 14.20
N GLN A 234 -11.40 3.21 12.92
CA GLN A 234 -12.01 2.47 11.82
C GLN A 234 -11.75 0.96 11.88
N THR A 235 -10.51 0.53 12.17
CA THR A 235 -10.13 -0.89 12.04
C THR A 235 -10.38 -1.71 13.31
N LEU A 236 -10.39 -1.08 14.49
CA LEU A 236 -10.46 -1.80 15.76
C LEU A 236 -11.68 -1.41 16.60
N TRP A 237 -11.97 -0.11 16.73
CA TRP A 237 -12.95 0.35 17.72
C TRP A 237 -14.35 0.62 17.15
N ALA A 238 -14.50 0.87 15.85
CA ALA A 238 -15.76 1.27 15.26
C ALA A 238 -16.84 0.19 15.43
N GLY A 239 -16.50 -1.09 15.25
CA GLY A 239 -17.41 -2.21 15.47
C GLY A 239 -17.90 -2.29 16.92
N PRO A 240 -17.00 -2.56 17.89
CA PRO A 240 -17.37 -2.65 19.31
C PRO A 240 -18.06 -1.39 19.83
N TYR A 241 -17.63 -0.19 19.43
CA TYR A 241 -18.28 1.05 19.85
C TYR A 241 -19.75 1.12 19.37
N LEU A 242 -20.00 0.78 18.09
CA LEU A 242 -21.36 0.81 17.55
C LEU A 242 -22.24 -0.30 18.14
N THR A 243 -21.70 -1.47 18.44
CA THR A 243 -22.49 -2.60 18.96
C THR A 243 -22.67 -2.56 20.47
N GLU A 244 -21.59 -2.34 21.22
CA GLU A 244 -21.58 -2.45 22.69
C GLU A 244 -21.96 -1.14 23.38
N VAL A 245 -21.51 0.02 22.86
CA VAL A 245 -21.80 1.33 23.47
C VAL A 245 -23.08 1.94 22.91
N MET A 246 -23.24 1.91 21.58
CA MET A 246 -24.41 2.47 20.91
C MET A 246 -25.58 1.48 20.77
N GLY A 247 -25.40 0.22 21.21
CA GLY A 247 -26.45 -0.81 21.20
C GLY A 247 -26.96 -1.19 19.81
N MET A 248 -26.20 -0.92 18.74
CA MET A 248 -26.64 -1.20 17.38
C MET A 248 -26.50 -2.67 17.02
N SER A 249 -27.33 -3.14 16.09
CA SER A 249 -27.16 -4.48 15.50
C SER A 249 -25.84 -4.56 14.74
N VAL A 250 -25.24 -5.76 14.69
CA VAL A 250 -24.01 -6.04 13.93
C VAL A 250 -24.14 -5.64 12.46
N MET A 251 -25.33 -5.85 11.87
CA MET A 251 -25.62 -5.46 10.48
C MET A 251 -25.54 -3.93 10.30
N ASN A 252 -26.18 -3.15 11.18
CA ASN A 252 -26.18 -1.70 11.08
C ASN A 252 -24.79 -1.11 11.35
N ALA A 253 -24.06 -1.68 12.31
CA ALA A 253 -22.66 -1.31 12.55
C ALA A 253 -21.79 -1.55 11.30
N GLY A 254 -21.99 -2.71 10.64
CA GLY A 254 -21.33 -3.03 9.37
C GLY A 254 -21.64 -2.03 8.26
N HIS A 255 -22.90 -1.62 8.09
CA HIS A 255 -23.29 -0.60 7.11
C HIS A 255 -22.64 0.77 7.38
N LEU A 256 -22.52 1.19 8.64
CA LEU A 256 -21.84 2.44 8.99
C LEU A 256 -20.34 2.38 8.71
N ILE A 257 -19.68 1.27 9.06
CA ILE A 257 -18.25 1.07 8.75
C ILE A 257 -18.03 1.03 7.24
N PHE A 258 -18.96 0.44 6.47
CA PHE A 258 -18.94 0.50 5.02
C PHE A 258 -19.07 1.95 4.51
N LEU A 259 -20.01 2.73 5.04
CA LEU A 259 -20.16 4.15 4.71
C LEU A 259 -18.90 4.97 5.05
N MET A 260 -18.20 4.67 6.14
CA MET A 260 -16.91 5.30 6.45
C MET A 260 -15.86 5.02 5.37
N ASN A 261 -15.82 3.79 4.83
CA ASN A 261 -14.94 3.45 3.72
C ASN A 261 -15.33 4.18 2.43
N VAL A 262 -16.62 4.24 2.11
CA VAL A 262 -17.13 5.01 0.96
C VAL A 262 -16.77 6.49 1.09
N GLY A 263 -16.91 7.05 2.29
CA GLY A 263 -16.50 8.42 2.61
C GLY A 263 -15.00 8.65 2.37
N ALA A 264 -14.14 7.70 2.73
CA ALA A 264 -12.70 7.78 2.46
C ALA A 264 -12.38 7.67 0.96
N ILE A 265 -13.05 6.77 0.25
CA ILE A 265 -12.88 6.56 -1.20
C ILE A 265 -13.29 7.80 -2.00
N LEU A 266 -14.42 8.42 -1.66
CA LEU A 266 -14.89 9.62 -2.37
C LEU A 266 -14.19 10.88 -1.86
N GLY A 267 -13.95 10.97 -0.56
CA GLY A 267 -13.37 12.14 0.10
C GLY A 267 -11.94 12.40 -0.33
N SER A 268 -11.10 11.37 -0.48
CA SER A 268 -9.68 11.52 -0.81
C SER A 268 -9.43 12.30 -2.11
N PRO A 269 -10.01 11.94 -3.27
CA PRO A 269 -9.84 12.70 -4.50
C PRO A 269 -10.61 14.03 -4.49
N VAL A 270 -11.74 14.14 -3.78
CA VAL A 270 -12.50 15.39 -3.66
C VAL A 270 -11.69 16.44 -2.89
N TRP A 271 -11.10 16.08 -1.75
CA TRP A 271 -10.22 16.95 -1.00
C TRP A 271 -8.93 17.26 -1.75
N GLY A 272 -8.38 16.29 -2.49
CA GLY A 272 -7.26 16.51 -3.42
C GLY A 272 -7.60 17.56 -4.48
N GLY A 273 -8.77 17.46 -5.11
CA GLY A 273 -9.25 18.42 -6.10
C GLY A 273 -9.53 19.81 -5.50
N LEU A 274 -10.05 19.87 -4.28
CA LEU A 274 -10.25 21.14 -3.57
C LEU A 274 -8.90 21.80 -3.23
N SER A 275 -7.92 21.01 -2.79
CA SER A 275 -6.54 21.46 -2.56
C SER A 275 -5.89 22.00 -3.83
N ASP A 276 -5.97 21.23 -4.92
CA ASP A 276 -5.38 21.57 -6.22
C ASP A 276 -6.02 22.84 -6.83
N ARG A 277 -7.34 23.02 -6.72
CA ARG A 277 -8.08 24.12 -7.37
C ARG A 277 -8.19 25.39 -6.53
N PHE A 278 -8.54 25.27 -5.25
CA PHE A 278 -8.93 26.41 -4.42
C PHE A 278 -7.79 26.89 -3.52
N PHE A 279 -7.14 25.98 -2.80
CA PHE A 279 -6.14 26.39 -1.83
C PHE A 279 -4.85 26.83 -2.49
N LYS A 280 -4.57 26.37 -3.73
CA LYS A 280 -3.35 26.67 -4.50
C LYS A 280 -2.13 26.72 -3.59
N THR A 281 -2.06 25.84 -2.58
CA THR A 281 -1.04 25.85 -1.53
C THR A 281 0.27 25.36 -2.14
N ARG A 282 0.83 26.23 -2.98
CA ARG A 282 2.15 26.16 -3.60
C ARG A 282 3.14 26.49 -2.51
N LYS A 283 3.33 25.57 -1.56
CA LYS A 283 4.49 25.62 -0.69
C LYS A 283 5.69 25.08 -1.46
N TRP A 284 6.11 25.89 -2.45
CA TRP A 284 7.39 25.84 -3.17
C TRP A 284 7.47 24.87 -4.37
N LEU A 285 7.09 25.40 -5.55
CA LEU A 285 7.88 25.20 -6.77
C LEU A 285 8.95 26.29 -6.77
#